data_AF-A0A6G7ZBN5-F1
#
_entry.id   AF-A0A6G7ZBN5-F1
#
_cell.length_a   1.000
_cell.length_b   1.000
_cell.length_c   1.000
_cell.angle_alpha   90.00
_cell.angle_beta   90.00
_cell.angle_gamma   90.00
#
_symmetry.space_group_name_H-M   'P 1'
#
loop_
_entity.id
_entity.type
_entity.pdbx_description
1 polymer ?
#
loop_
_entity_poly.entity_id
_entity_poly.type
_entity_poly.pdbx_seq_one_letter_code
_entity_poly.pdbx_strand_id
1 'polypeptide(L)'
;MRFYNPENFKQGQLLINRYYPKELAILIGSIITSVVLTVVIGVFAMSIGNKLLLALMFIFALIPVGAGFVLLNPLEGYHNAYQYFKLKIAYKGMQKKYMWEGVQYDDSDEYIDEYE
;
A
#
# COMPACT_ATOMS: atom_id res chain seq x y z
N MET A 1 -2.27 -20.00 10.56
CA MET A 1 -3.54 -19.96 9.82
C MET A 1 -3.26 -19.87 8.33
N ARG A 2 -3.68 -20.87 7.53
CA ARG A 2 -3.69 -20.76 6.07
C ARG A 2 -5.00 -20.11 5.66
N PHE A 3 -4.94 -18.87 5.17
CA PHE A 3 -6.10 -18.19 4.61
C PHE A 3 -6.31 -18.72 3.18
N TYR A 4 -7.33 -19.55 2.98
CA TYR A 4 -7.72 -20.03 1.65
C TYR A 4 -8.51 -18.92 0.96
N ASN A 5 -7.85 -18.17 0.08
CA ASN A 5 -8.54 -17.17 -0.74
C ASN A 5 -9.18 -17.89 -1.94
N PRO A 6 -10.50 -17.76 -2.19
CA PRO A 6 -11.11 -18.34 -3.39
C PRO A 6 -10.40 -17.83 -4.65
N GLU A 7 -10.20 -18.73 -5.63
CA GLU A 7 -9.43 -18.46 -6.86
C GLU A 7 -9.90 -17.20 -7.61
N ASN A 8 -11.17 -16.83 -7.46
CA ASN A 8 -11.80 -15.72 -8.15
C ASN A 8 -11.74 -14.39 -7.39
N PHE A 9 -11.11 -14.30 -6.21
CA PHE A 9 -11.15 -13.11 -5.36
C PHE A 9 -10.56 -11.85 -6.02
N LYS A 10 -9.64 -11.99 -6.97
CA LYS A 10 -9.02 -10.87 -7.72
C LYS A 10 -9.50 -10.77 -9.18
N GLN A 11 -10.40 -11.65 -9.61
CA GLN A 11 -10.82 -11.75 -11.00
C GLN A 11 -11.65 -10.51 -11.40
N GLY A 12 -11.31 -9.87 -12.52
CA GLY A 12 -12.01 -8.69 -13.05
C GLY A 12 -11.65 -7.35 -12.40
N GLN A 13 -10.88 -7.32 -11.31
CA GLN A 13 -10.49 -6.06 -10.66
C GLN A 13 -9.10 -5.55 -11.10
N LEU A 14 -8.28 -6.42 -11.67
CA LEU A 14 -6.90 -6.13 -12.09
C LEU A 14 -6.83 -5.88 -13.60
N LEU A 15 -6.18 -4.78 -13.99
CA LEU A 15 -5.72 -4.54 -15.35
C LEU A 15 -4.42 -5.32 -15.59
N ILE A 16 -4.33 -5.99 -16.75
CA ILE A 16 -3.17 -6.80 -17.16
C ILE A 16 -2.80 -7.87 -16.10
N ASN A 17 -3.79 -8.36 -15.34
CA ASN A 17 -3.60 -9.28 -14.21
C ASN A 17 -2.57 -8.82 -13.15
N ARG A 18 -2.26 -7.51 -13.08
CA ARG A 18 -1.19 -6.99 -12.23
C ARG A 18 -1.60 -5.79 -11.39
N TYR A 19 -2.18 -4.77 -12.01
CA TYR A 19 -2.43 -3.48 -11.35
C TYR A 19 -3.92 -3.21 -11.21
N TYR A 20 -4.35 -2.72 -10.05
CA TYR A 20 -5.68 -2.11 -9.97
C TYR A 20 -5.71 -0.80 -10.80
N PRO A 21 -6.85 -0.39 -11.37
CA PRO A 21 -6.95 0.87 -12.13
C PRO A 21 -6.43 2.08 -11.37
N LYS A 22 -6.67 2.14 -10.06
CA LYS A 22 -6.18 3.22 -9.17
C LYS A 22 -4.65 3.23 -9.06
N GLU A 23 -4.02 2.06 -9.07
CA GLU A 23 -2.55 1.92 -9.02
C GLU A 23 -1.91 2.39 -10.32
N LEU A 24 -2.54 2.03 -11.45
CA LEU A 24 -2.10 2.50 -12.75
C LEU A 24 -2.22 4.03 -12.87
N ALA A 25 -3.29 4.62 -12.32
CA ALA A 25 -3.44 6.07 -12.24
C ALA A 25 -2.34 6.74 -11.37
N ILE A 26 -1.95 6.13 -10.25
CA ILE A 26 -0.82 6.60 -9.42
C ILE A 26 0.49 6.55 -10.22
N LEU A 27 0.75 5.46 -10.95
CA LEU A 27 1.96 5.32 -11.76
C LEU A 27 2.01 6.37 -12.86
N ILE A 28 0.92 6.52 -13.63
CA ILE A 28 0.81 7.54 -14.68
C ILE A 28 0.98 8.94 -14.09
N GLY A 29 0.32 9.24 -12.97
CA GLY A 29 0.48 10.50 -12.25
C GLY A 29 1.94 10.77 -11.88
N SER A 30 2.64 9.77 -11.34
CA SER A 30 4.06 9.90 -10.98
C SER A 30 4.97 10.19 -12.18
N ILE A 31 4.68 9.58 -13.33
CA ILE A 31 5.39 9.83 -14.60
C ILE A 31 5.14 11.26 -15.06
N ILE A 32 3.88 11.69 -15.10
CA ILE A 32 3.52 13.06 -15.50
C ILE A 32 4.21 14.07 -14.58
N THR A 33 4.18 13.87 -13.27
CA THR A 33 4.84 14.77 -12.30
C THR A 33 6.35 14.84 -12.55
N SER A 34 7.01 13.71 -12.80
CA SER A 34 8.45 13.68 -13.09
C SER A 34 8.80 14.39 -14.39
N VAL A 35 8.00 14.21 -15.45
CA VAL A 35 8.17 14.92 -16.72
C VAL A 35 8.00 16.42 -16.53
N VAL A 36 6.96 16.86 -15.82
CA VAL A 36 6.70 18.27 -15.54
C VAL A 36 7.86 18.89 -14.75
N LEU A 37 8.33 18.22 -13.69
CA LEU A 37 9.49 18.69 -12.92
C LEU A 37 10.72 18.83 -13.80
N THR A 38 10.97 17.85 -14.66
CA THR A 38 12.11 17.86 -15.58
C THR A 38 12.07 19.07 -16.53
N VAL A 39 10.90 19.38 -17.10
CA VAL A 39 10.73 20.56 -17.96
C VAL A 39 10.96 21.85 -17.19
N VAL A 40 10.35 22.00 -16.00
CA VAL A 40 10.50 23.19 -15.16
C VAL A 40 11.98 23.39 -14.80
N ILE A 41 12.66 22.34 -14.35
CA ILE A 41 14.09 22.38 -14.04
C ILE A 41 14.91 22.74 -15.27
N GLY A 42 14.58 22.20 -16.45
CA GLY A 42 15.25 22.53 -17.71
C GLY A 42 15.16 24.00 -18.08
N VAL A 43 14.03 24.65 -17.83
CA VAL A 43 13.86 26.10 -18.04
C VAL A 43 14.69 26.90 -17.03
N PHE A 44 14.62 26.56 -15.75
CA PHE A 44 15.42 27.24 -14.70
C PHE A 44 16.93 27.04 -14.89
N ALA A 45 17.34 25.87 -15.39
CA ALA A 45 18.71 25.50 -15.67
C ALA A 45 19.39 26.45 -16.67
N MET A 46 18.67 26.95 -17.68
CA MET A 46 19.19 27.91 -18.64
C MET A 46 19.65 29.22 -17.97
N SER A 47 19.11 29.55 -16.79
CA SER A 47 19.43 30.77 -16.04
C SER A 47 20.57 30.62 -15.04
N ILE A 48 20.88 29.40 -14.57
CA ILE A 48 21.75 29.19 -13.40
C ILE A 48 23.22 28.95 -13.79
N GLY A 49 23.49 28.37 -14.97
CA GLY A 49 24.84 28.09 -15.47
C GLY A 49 25.65 27.05 -14.69
N ASN A 50 25.24 26.66 -13.47
CA ASN A 50 25.88 25.66 -12.64
C ASN A 50 25.43 24.23 -12.99
N LYS A 51 26.31 23.49 -13.67
CA LYS A 51 26.06 22.13 -14.14
C LYS A 51 25.83 21.10 -13.02
N LEU A 52 26.45 21.29 -11.85
CA LEU A 52 26.33 20.35 -10.72
C LEU A 52 24.96 20.47 -10.05
N LEU A 53 24.51 21.71 -9.81
CA LEU A 53 23.18 21.97 -9.27
C LEU A 53 22.09 21.41 -10.20
N LEU A 54 22.26 21.61 -11.50
CA LEU A 54 21.36 21.09 -12.53
C LEU A 54 21.27 19.56 -12.49
N ALA A 55 22.40 18.86 -12.42
CA ALA A 55 22.42 17.40 -12.32
C ALA A 55 21.68 16.90 -11.05
N LEU A 56 21.86 17.56 -9.91
CA LEU A 56 21.14 17.21 -8.68
C LEU A 56 19.63 17.41 -8.84
N MET A 57 19.19 18.54 -9.41
CA MET A 57 17.76 18.81 -9.64
C MET A 57 17.13 17.76 -10.56
N PHE A 58 17.84 17.33 -11.61
CA PHE A 58 17.37 16.23 -12.48
C PHE A 58 17.19 14.92 -11.71
N ILE A 59 18.11 14.57 -10.80
CA ILE A 59 17.97 13.38 -9.95
C ILE A 59 16.72 13.51 -9.06
N PHE A 60 16.49 14.68 -8.47
CA PHE A 60 15.27 14.94 -7.69
C PHE A 60 13.99 14.80 -8.53
N ALA A 61 14.03 15.21 -9.79
CA ALA A 61 12.88 15.09 -10.71
C ALA A 61 12.48 13.64 -10.98
N LEU A 62 13.39 12.67 -10.84
CA LEU A 62 13.12 11.25 -11.05
C LEU A 62 12.51 10.55 -9.82
N ILE A 63 12.60 11.17 -8.64
CA ILE A 63 12.09 10.59 -7.38
C ILE A 63 10.61 10.21 -7.46
N PRO A 64 9.69 11.02 -8.00
CA PRO A 64 8.27 10.66 -8.07
C PRO A 64 8.04 9.34 -8.81
N VAL A 65 8.70 9.14 -9.97
CA VAL A 65 8.59 7.89 -10.75
C VAL A 65 9.20 6.73 -9.98
N GLY A 66 10.39 6.91 -9.40
CA GLY A 66 11.02 5.88 -8.58
C GLY A 66 10.13 5.45 -7.40
N ALA A 67 9.55 6.43 -6.69
CA ALA A 67 8.63 6.19 -5.59
C ALA A 67 7.35 5.48 -6.06
N GLY A 68 6.78 5.89 -7.20
CA GLY A 68 5.62 5.24 -7.81
C GLY A 68 5.89 3.76 -8.12
N PHE A 69 7.04 3.45 -8.73
CA PHE A 69 7.46 2.07 -9.00
C PHE A 69 7.66 1.25 -7.73
N VAL A 70 8.36 1.79 -6.73
CA VAL A 70 8.60 1.09 -5.45
C VAL A 70 7.28 0.82 -4.72
N LEU A 71 6.36 1.79 -4.69
CA LEU A 71 5.06 1.63 -4.04
C LEU A 71 4.19 0.56 -4.70
N LEU A 72 4.29 0.41 -6.02
CA LEU A 72 3.46 -0.54 -6.77
C LEU A 72 4.13 -1.90 -7.00
N ASN A 73 5.35 -2.08 -6.49
CA ASN A 73 5.99 -3.39 -6.51
C ASN A 73 5.32 -4.36 -5.53
N PRO A 74 5.21 -5.65 -5.89
CA PRO A 74 4.70 -6.69 -4.99
C PRO A 74 5.52 -6.74 -3.71
N LEU A 75 4.83 -6.89 -2.58
CA LEU A 75 5.45 -7.06 -1.27
C LEU A 75 4.86 -8.31 -0.62
N GLU A 76 5.71 -9.17 -0.06
CA GLU A 76 5.25 -10.43 0.54
C GLU A 76 4.17 -10.20 1.60
N GLY A 77 3.08 -10.97 1.51
CA GLY A 77 1.90 -10.82 2.38
C GLY A 77 0.93 -9.70 1.99
N TYR A 78 1.25 -8.87 0.99
CA TYR A 78 0.42 -7.77 0.50
C TYR A 78 0.33 -7.78 -1.03
N HIS A 79 -0.61 -7.04 -1.61
CA HIS A 79 -0.66 -6.88 -3.07
C HIS A 79 0.54 -6.04 -3.57
N ASN A 80 0.87 -4.98 -2.84
CA ASN A 80 2.05 -4.13 -3.07
C ASN A 80 2.39 -3.30 -1.82
N ALA A 81 3.51 -2.57 -1.88
CA ALA A 81 3.95 -1.69 -0.80
C ALA A 81 2.94 -0.56 -0.49
N TYR A 82 2.23 -0.03 -1.49
CA TYR A 82 1.17 0.97 -1.30
C TYR A 82 0.06 0.45 -0.38
N GLN A 83 -0.42 -0.76 -0.62
CA GLN A 83 -1.46 -1.38 0.21
C GLN A 83 -0.96 -1.68 1.63
N TYR A 84 0.32 -2.09 1.76
CA TYR A 84 0.97 -2.23 3.07
C TYR A 84 0.94 -0.92 3.86
N PHE A 85 1.42 0.18 3.27
CA PHE A 85 1.46 1.47 3.97
C PHE A 85 0.06 1.99 4.30
N LYS A 86 -0.90 1.84 3.38
CA LYS A 86 -2.31 2.21 3.62
C LYS A 86 -2.88 1.48 4.83
N LEU A 87 -2.69 0.16 4.91
CA LEU A 87 -3.14 -0.65 6.05
C LEU A 87 -2.42 -0.28 7.34
N LYS A 88 -1.11 -0.06 7.29
CA LYS A 88 -0.31 0.33 8.45
C LYS A 88 -0.74 1.69 9.03
N ILE A 89 -1.02 2.66 8.17
CA ILE A 89 -1.53 3.99 8.57
C ILE A 89 -2.93 3.85 9.18
N ALA A 90 -3.83 3.12 8.51
CA ALA A 90 -5.18 2.88 9.01
C ALA A 90 -5.15 2.18 10.39
N TYR A 91 -4.33 1.15 10.54
CA TYR A 91 -4.17 0.42 11.80
C TYR A 91 -3.64 1.30 12.94
N LYS A 92 -2.70 2.20 12.66
CA LYS A 92 -2.20 3.16 13.67
C LYS A 92 -3.28 4.13 14.13
N GLY A 93 -4.23 4.49 13.26
CA GLY A 93 -5.33 5.40 13.57
C GLY A 93 -6.53 4.72 14.24
N MET A 94 -6.62 3.39 14.20
CA MET A 94 -7.70 2.67 14.87
C MET A 94 -7.46 2.60 16.38
N GLN A 95 -8.46 3.00 17.15
CA GLN A 95 -8.48 2.75 18.59
C GLN A 95 -8.53 1.23 18.78
N LYS A 96 -7.48 0.66 19.37
CA LYS A 96 -7.38 -0.79 19.61
C LYS A 96 -8.41 -1.18 20.66
N LYS A 97 -9.64 -1.49 20.24
CA LYS A 97 -10.58 -2.20 21.10
C LYS A 97 -10.03 -3.61 21.26
N TYR A 98 -9.59 -3.92 22.47
CA TYR A 98 -9.29 -5.29 22.86
C TYR A 98 -10.60 -6.06 22.75
N MET A 99 -10.74 -6.94 21.74
CA MET A 99 -11.74 -7.99 21.81
C MET A 99 -11.22 -8.95 22.87
N TRP A 100 -11.70 -8.82 24.10
CA TRP A 100 -11.73 -9.96 25.01
C TRP A 100 -12.66 -10.97 24.35
N GLU A 101 -12.10 -11.86 23.53
CA GLU A 101 -12.71 -13.15 23.29
C GLU A 101 -12.65 -13.88 24.63
N GLY A 102 -13.63 -13.58 25.49
CA GLY A 102 -13.90 -14.38 26.67
C GLY A 102 -14.14 -15.79 26.17
N VAL A 103 -13.19 -16.68 26.43
CA VAL A 103 -13.46 -18.10 26.48
C VAL A 103 -14.55 -18.24 27.54
N GLN A 104 -15.80 -18.42 27.13
CA GLN A 104 -16.81 -18.95 28.02
C GLN A 104 -16.38 -20.37 28.33
N TYR A 105 -15.79 -20.56 29.51
CA TYR A 105 -15.83 -21.87 30.14
C TYR A 105 -17.30 -22.13 30.43
N ASP A 106 -17.80 -23.23 29.90
CA ASP A 106 -19.15 -23.73 30.17
C ASP A 106 -19.17 -24.13 31.65
N ASP A 107 -19.48 -23.18 32.53
CA ASP A 107 -19.75 -23.41 33.95
C ASP A 107 -21.18 -23.99 34.08
N SER A 108 -21.39 -25.16 33.50
CA SER A 108 -22.48 -26.05 33.89
C SER A 108 -21.93 -27.42 34.30
N ASP A 109 -20.95 -27.38 35.21
CA ASP A 109 -20.79 -28.44 36.20
C ASP A 109 -22.02 -28.41 37.14
N GLU A 110 -23.12 -29.04 36.75
CA GLU A 110 -24.16 -29.44 37.71
C GLU A 110 -24.36 -30.97 37.63
N TYR A 111 -23.76 -31.63 38.62
CA TYR A 111 -23.80 -33.06 38.88
C TYR A 111 -25.02 -33.37 39.78
N ILE A 112 -25.90 -34.26 39.28
CA ILE A 112 -26.85 -35.21 39.93
C ILE A 112 -27.95 -34.61 40.87
N ASP A 113 -29.19 -35.11 40.89
CA ASP A 113 -29.53 -36.38 41.55
C ASP A 113 -30.61 -37.22 40.82
N GLU A 114 -30.32 -38.53 40.73
CA GLU A 114 -31.32 -39.60 40.67
C GLU A 114 -32.30 -39.45 41.84
N TYR A 115 -33.60 -39.70 41.63
CA TYR A 115 -34.52 -40.51 42.45
C TYR A 115 -35.99 -40.12 42.19
N GLU A 116 -36.73 -41.13 41.73
CA GLU A 116 -38.20 -41.35 41.65
C GLU A 116 -39.06 -40.50 40.70
#